data_AF-A0A8H4V102-F1
#
_entry.id   AF-A0A8H4V102-F1
#
_cell.length_a   1.000
_cell.length_b   1.000
_cell.length_c   1.000
_cell.angle_alpha   90.00
_cell.angle_beta   90.00
_cell.angle_gamma   90.00
#
_symmetry.space_group_name_H-M   'P 1'
#
loop_
_entity.id
_entity.type
_entity.pdbx_description
1 polymer ?
#
loop_
_entity_poly.entity_id
_entity_poly.type
_entity_poly.pdbx_seq_one_letter_code
_entity_poly.pdbx_strand_id
1 'polypeptide(L)'
;MPGLIVNGLKKVGVANPVFLLDEIDKVGGSNFHGDPSAAMLEVLDPEQNHSFSDHYINIPIDLSKVLFIATANSLDTIPAPLLDRMETIQLAGYTTVEKRHIARRHLLPKQIRTNGLSDNDVSLSDEVLEKVITAYTRESGVRNLEREIGS
;
A
#
# COMPACT_ATOMS: atom_id res chain seq x y z
N MET A 1 -13.21 -23.05 -1.83
CA MET A 1 -13.62 -21.66 -2.15
C MET A 1 -12.57 -21.09 -3.09
N PRO A 2 -12.93 -20.25 -4.08
CA PRO A 2 -11.96 -19.62 -4.96
C PRO A 2 -10.96 -18.78 -4.14
N GLY A 3 -9.71 -18.70 -4.59
CA GLY A 3 -8.68 -17.87 -4.00
C GLY A 3 -9.00 -16.38 -4.03
N LEU A 4 -8.23 -15.61 -3.25
CA LEU A 4 -8.46 -14.17 -3.07
C LEU A 4 -8.38 -13.38 -4.38
N ILE A 5 -7.46 -13.75 -5.28
CA ILE A 5 -7.29 -13.10 -6.59
C ILE A 5 -8.53 -13.29 -7.45
N VAL A 6 -9.02 -14.52 -7.55
CA VAL A 6 -10.22 -14.85 -8.34
C VAL A 6 -11.47 -14.16 -7.78
N ASN A 7 -11.63 -14.13 -6.46
CA ASN A 7 -12.71 -13.38 -5.83
C ASN A 7 -12.59 -11.88 -6.08
N GLY A 8 -11.37 -11.34 -6.08
CA GLY A 8 -11.08 -9.95 -6.46
C GLY A 8 -11.51 -9.65 -7.89
N LEU A 9 -11.11 -10.48 -8.86
CA LEU A 9 -11.50 -10.34 -10.26
C LEU A 9 -13.01 -10.39 -10.44
N LYS A 10 -13.68 -11.36 -9.80
CA LYS A 10 -15.14 -11.46 -9.82
C LYS A 10 -15.82 -10.21 -9.27
N LYS A 11 -15.26 -9.62 -8.21
CA LYS A 11 -15.81 -8.42 -7.57
C LYS A 11 -15.65 -7.17 -8.43
N VAL A 12 -14.50 -6.99 -9.07
CA VAL A 12 -14.21 -5.80 -9.89
C VAL A 12 -14.85 -5.92 -11.29
N GLY A 13 -15.01 -7.13 -11.81
CA GLY A 13 -15.71 -7.38 -13.08
C GLY A 13 -14.95 -6.91 -14.33
N VAL A 14 -13.65 -6.65 -14.21
CA VAL A 14 -12.77 -6.25 -15.32
C VAL A 14 -11.54 -7.16 -15.38
N ALA A 15 -10.96 -7.30 -16.57
CA ALA A 15 -9.82 -8.18 -16.82
C ALA A 15 -8.44 -7.51 -16.59
N ASN A 16 -8.41 -6.18 -16.43
CA ASN A 16 -7.20 -5.38 -16.25
C ASN A 16 -7.22 -4.48 -14.98
N PRO A 17 -7.54 -5.02 -13.80
CA PRO A 17 -7.54 -4.24 -12.56
C PRO A 17 -6.12 -3.92 -12.08
N VAL A 18 -6.05 -2.99 -11.14
CA VAL A 18 -4.86 -2.77 -10.29
C VAL A 18 -5.08 -3.51 -8.97
N PHE A 19 -4.19 -4.46 -8.66
CA PHE A 19 -4.15 -5.14 -7.37
C PHE A 19 -3.07 -4.53 -6.48
N LEU A 20 -3.44 -4.15 -5.26
CA LEU A 20 -2.51 -3.77 -4.21
C LEU A 20 -2.26 -4.97 -3.29
N LEU A 21 -1.02 -5.43 -3.23
CA LEU A 21 -0.54 -6.45 -2.30
C LEU A 21 0.13 -5.73 -1.13
N ASP A 22 -0.60 -5.57 -0.04
CA ASP A 22 -0.13 -4.80 1.11
C ASP A 22 0.73 -5.66 2.06
N GLU A 23 1.84 -5.09 2.54
CA GLU A 23 2.74 -5.69 3.54
C GLU A 23 3.26 -7.09 3.16
N ILE A 24 3.79 -7.25 1.93
CA ILE A 24 4.29 -8.54 1.43
C ILE A 24 5.48 -9.09 2.23
N ASP A 25 6.16 -8.21 2.96
CA ASP A 25 7.25 -8.51 3.89
C ASP A 25 6.81 -9.32 5.11
N LYS A 26 5.50 -9.43 5.37
CA LYS A 26 4.93 -10.20 6.49
C LYS A 26 4.46 -11.60 6.11
N VAL A 27 4.51 -11.98 4.84
CA VAL A 27 3.95 -13.24 4.31
C VAL A 27 4.67 -14.49 4.85
N GLY A 28 5.96 -14.39 5.20
CA GLY A 28 6.76 -15.52 5.69
C GLY A 28 6.63 -15.85 7.19
N GLY A 29 5.90 -15.06 7.98
CA GLY A 29 5.97 -15.11 9.45
C GLY A 29 5.14 -16.19 10.15
N SER A 30 4.06 -16.69 9.53
CA SER A 30 3.16 -17.63 10.19
C SER A 30 2.15 -18.22 9.22
N ASN A 31 2.28 -19.50 8.86
CA ASN A 31 1.20 -20.50 8.95
C ASN A 31 1.59 -21.83 8.28
N PHE A 32 1.35 -22.92 9.01
CA PHE A 32 1.65 -24.32 8.68
C PHE A 32 0.81 -24.91 7.50
N HIS A 33 0.30 -24.11 6.56
CA HIS A 33 -0.66 -24.54 5.52
C HIS A 33 -0.22 -24.26 4.08
N GLY A 34 1.06 -24.50 3.80
CA GLY A 34 1.68 -24.28 2.48
C GLY A 34 2.39 -22.94 2.41
N ASP A 35 3.24 -22.79 1.41
CA ASP A 35 4.03 -21.56 1.21
C ASP A 35 3.23 -20.58 0.33
N PRO A 36 2.54 -19.58 0.89
CA PRO A 36 1.79 -18.59 0.12
C PRO A 36 2.70 -17.80 -0.84
N SER A 37 4.01 -17.75 -0.59
CA SER A 37 4.94 -17.12 -1.53
C SER A 37 5.01 -17.86 -2.86
N ALA A 38 4.86 -19.19 -2.87
CA ALA A 38 4.85 -20.00 -4.10
C ALA A 38 3.63 -19.67 -4.99
N ALA A 39 2.46 -19.49 -4.39
CA ALA A 39 1.27 -19.06 -5.13
C ALA A 39 1.41 -17.63 -5.67
N MET A 40 2.11 -16.75 -4.93
CA MET A 40 2.41 -15.39 -5.40
C MET A 40 3.44 -15.39 -6.53
N LEU A 41 4.40 -16.32 -6.54
CA LEU A 41 5.36 -16.47 -7.63
C LEU A 41 4.65 -16.78 -8.95
N GLU A 42 3.69 -17.70 -8.96
CA GLU A 42 2.92 -18.05 -10.17
C GLU A 42 2.14 -16.85 -10.73
N VAL A 43 1.59 -16.03 -9.83
CA VAL A 43 0.77 -14.86 -10.18
C VAL A 43 1.62 -13.70 -10.72
N LEU A 44 2.79 -13.48 -10.12
CA LEU A 44 3.67 -12.36 -10.43
C LEU A 44 4.67 -12.67 -11.54
N ASP A 45 4.82 -13.94 -11.92
CA ASP A 45 5.70 -14.35 -13.02
C ASP A 45 5.08 -13.99 -14.39
N PRO A 46 5.67 -13.05 -15.16
CA PRO A 46 5.16 -12.66 -16.47
C PRO A 46 5.07 -13.83 -17.46
N GLU A 47 5.85 -14.89 -17.25
CA GLU A 47 5.83 -16.07 -18.12
C GLU A 47 4.68 -17.02 -17.80
N GLN A 48 4.12 -16.99 -16.58
CA GLN A 48 3.10 -17.94 -16.12
C GLN A 48 1.72 -17.30 -15.89
N ASN A 49 1.69 -15.98 -15.66
CA ASN A 49 0.47 -15.27 -15.29
C ASN A 49 -0.68 -15.34 -16.32
N HIS A 50 -0.38 -15.67 -17.59
CA HIS A 50 -1.38 -15.83 -18.66
C HIS A 50 -2.26 -17.08 -18.50
N SER A 51 -1.86 -18.03 -17.66
CA SER A 51 -2.55 -19.30 -17.46
C SER A 51 -2.62 -19.70 -15.98
N PHE A 52 -2.78 -18.72 -15.08
CA PHE A 52 -2.89 -18.95 -13.64
C PHE A 52 -4.05 -19.90 -13.32
N SER A 53 -3.79 -20.93 -12.52
CA SER A 53 -4.79 -21.96 -12.20
C SER A 53 -5.18 -21.93 -10.72
N ASP A 54 -6.37 -21.42 -10.42
CA ASP A 54 -6.94 -21.54 -9.09
C ASP A 54 -7.46 -22.98 -8.85
N HIS A 55 -6.97 -23.64 -7.80
CA HIS A 55 -7.30 -25.04 -7.46
C HIS A 55 -8.81 -25.31 -7.28
N TYR A 56 -9.63 -24.28 -7.03
CA TYR A 56 -11.06 -24.43 -6.88
C TYR A 56 -11.80 -24.47 -8.22
N ILE A 57 -11.32 -23.70 -9.20
CA ILE A 57 -11.99 -23.58 -10.51
C ILE A 57 -11.33 -24.48 -11.55
N ASN A 58 -10.01 -24.76 -11.43
CA ASN A 58 -9.22 -25.58 -12.37
C ASN A 58 -9.38 -25.16 -13.85
N ILE A 59 -9.62 -23.87 -14.08
CA ILE A 59 -9.66 -23.25 -15.41
C ILE A 59 -8.56 -22.18 -15.43
N PRO A 60 -7.74 -22.12 -16.50
CA PRO A 60 -6.71 -21.09 -16.61
C PRO A 60 -7.34 -19.69 -16.69
N ILE A 61 -6.79 -18.76 -15.91
CA ILE A 61 -7.18 -17.36 -15.86
C ILE A 61 -6.00 -16.52 -16.35
N ASP A 62 -6.26 -15.66 -17.33
CA ASP A 62 -5.26 -14.73 -17.85
C ASP A 62 -5.13 -13.51 -16.93
N LEU A 63 -4.00 -13.39 -16.25
CA LEU A 63 -3.61 -12.26 -15.40
C LEU A 63 -2.60 -11.33 -16.07
N SER A 64 -2.24 -11.54 -17.35
CA SER A 64 -1.19 -10.77 -18.04
C SER A 64 -1.48 -9.26 -18.14
N LYS A 65 -2.74 -8.86 -18.02
CA LYS A 65 -3.20 -7.46 -18.07
C LYS A 65 -3.44 -6.85 -16.70
N VAL A 66 -3.19 -7.59 -15.62
CA VAL A 66 -3.36 -7.13 -14.25
C VAL A 66 -2.11 -6.38 -13.81
N LEU A 67 -2.27 -5.16 -13.29
CA LEU A 67 -1.16 -4.43 -12.67
C LEU A 67 -1.08 -4.79 -11.18
N PHE A 68 0.01 -5.40 -10.76
CA PHE A 68 0.29 -5.66 -9.35
C PHE A 68 1.20 -4.56 -8.78
N ILE A 69 0.79 -3.99 -7.65
CA ILE A 69 1.59 -3.06 -6.84
C ILE A 69 1.75 -3.71 -5.48
N ALA A 70 2.98 -3.95 -5.05
CA ALA A 70 3.28 -4.48 -3.72
C ALA A 70 3.87 -3.40 -2.81
N THR A 71 3.52 -3.44 -1.53
CA THR A 71 4.14 -2.58 -0.50
C THR A 71 4.90 -3.45 0.49
N ALA A 72 6.02 -2.92 0.98
CA ALA A 72 6.85 -3.57 2.00
C ALA A 72 7.57 -2.49 2.81
N ASN A 73 7.77 -2.75 4.11
CA ASN A 73 8.57 -1.86 4.97
C ASN A 73 10.05 -2.24 4.95
N SER A 74 10.36 -3.53 4.76
CA SER A 74 11.72 -4.03 4.52
C SER A 74 11.75 -5.04 3.39
N LEU A 75 12.86 -5.09 2.67
CA LEU A 75 13.13 -6.13 1.67
C LEU A 75 13.72 -7.40 2.29
N ASP A 76 14.26 -7.33 3.51
CA ASP A 76 15.04 -8.42 4.12
C ASP A 76 14.24 -9.70 4.34
N THR A 77 12.93 -9.57 4.55
CA THR A 77 12.03 -10.70 4.81
C THR A 77 11.31 -11.19 3.55
N ILE A 78 11.51 -10.53 2.41
CA ILE A 78 10.91 -10.92 1.13
C ILE A 78 11.78 -12.00 0.49
N PRO A 79 11.20 -13.14 0.08
CA PRO A 79 11.91 -14.16 -0.69
C PRO A 79 12.56 -13.57 -1.96
N ALA A 80 13.86 -13.83 -2.16
CA ALA A 80 14.58 -13.38 -3.35
C ALA A 80 13.88 -13.74 -4.69
N PRO A 81 13.26 -14.92 -4.87
CA PRO A 81 12.53 -15.23 -6.09
C PRO A 81 11.34 -14.31 -6.39
N LEU A 82 10.71 -13.73 -5.36
CA LEU A 82 9.66 -12.72 -5.55
C LEU A 82 10.30 -11.40 -5.94
N LEU A 83 11.36 -10.98 -5.24
CA LEU A 83 12.04 -9.72 -5.46
C LEU A 83 12.61 -9.60 -6.88
N ASP A 84 13.18 -10.68 -7.41
CA ASP A 84 13.73 -10.74 -8.77
C ASP A 84 12.66 -10.54 -9.87
N ARG A 85 11.38 -10.73 -9.54
CA ARG A 85 10.23 -10.56 -10.44
C ARG A 85 9.51 -9.23 -10.26
N MET A 86 10.03 -8.35 -9.39
CA MET A 86 9.42 -7.07 -9.07
C MET A 86 10.37 -5.92 -9.38
N GLU A 87 9.83 -4.81 -9.88
CA GLU A 87 10.57 -3.56 -9.93
C GLU A 87 10.49 -2.87 -8.55
N THR A 88 11.63 -2.67 -7.91
CA THR A 88 11.69 -2.06 -6.58
C THR A 88 11.78 -0.54 -6.68
N ILE A 89 10.79 0.15 -6.13
CA ILE A 89 10.78 1.62 -5.99
C ILE A 89 10.92 1.98 -4.52
N GLN A 90 12.08 2.54 -4.14
CA GLN A 90 12.32 2.95 -2.77
C GLN A 90 11.71 4.33 -2.48
N LEU A 91 10.81 4.39 -1.50
CA LEU A 91 10.21 5.63 -1.02
C LEU A 91 10.97 6.12 0.21
N ALA A 92 11.67 7.25 0.07
CA ALA A 92 12.34 7.89 1.19
C ALA A 92 11.35 8.60 2.12
N GLY A 93 11.77 8.82 3.37
CA GLY A 93 11.04 9.66 4.30
C GLY A 93 11.01 11.13 3.87
N TYR A 94 10.10 11.89 4.45
CA TYR A 94 9.92 13.30 4.12
C TYR A 94 10.78 14.22 5.00
N THR A 95 11.35 15.25 4.39
CA THR A 95 11.93 16.41 5.07
C THR A 95 10.86 17.24 5.78
N THR A 96 11.24 18.06 6.76
CA THR A 96 10.32 18.99 7.45
C THR A 96 9.56 19.89 6.46
N VAL A 97 10.24 20.36 5.42
CA VAL A 97 9.65 21.23 4.40
C VAL A 97 8.60 20.49 3.57
N GLU A 98 8.88 19.24 3.18
CA GLU A 98 7.92 18.40 2.46
C GLU A 98 6.71 18.07 3.34
N LYS A 99 6.92 17.68 4.61
CA LYS A 99 5.84 17.42 5.56
C LYS A 99 4.92 18.62 5.74
N ARG A 100 5.48 19.84 5.80
CA ARG A 100 4.69 21.08 5.88
C ARG A 100 3.81 21.26 4.64
N HIS A 101 4.36 21.03 3.44
CA HIS A 101 3.58 21.11 2.20
C HIS A 101 2.49 20.04 2.11
N ILE A 102 2.80 18.81 2.51
CA ILE A 102 1.83 17.70 2.58
C ILE A 102 0.71 18.03 3.57
N ALA A 103 1.06 18.55 4.75
CA ALA A 103 0.09 18.96 5.76
C ALA A 103 -0.86 20.04 5.24
N ARG A 104 -0.31 21.08 4.60
CA ARG A 104 -1.10 22.17 4.00
C ARG A 104 -2.03 21.72 2.89
N ARG A 105 -1.51 20.95 1.92
CA ARG A 105 -2.25 20.58 0.71
C ARG A 105 -3.24 19.44 0.94
N HIS A 106 -2.95 18.54 1.87
CA HIS A 106 -3.67 17.27 1.99
C HIS A 106 -4.20 17.01 3.40
N LEU A 107 -3.35 17.07 4.44
CA LEU A 107 -3.77 16.62 5.78
C LEU A 107 -4.76 17.59 6.44
N LEU A 108 -4.48 18.90 6.40
CA LEU A 108 -5.35 19.93 6.99
C LEU A 108 -6.74 19.94 6.34
N PRO A 109 -6.88 20.04 5.01
CA PRO A 109 -8.20 19.99 4.39
C PRO A 109 -8.94 18.68 4.65
N LYS A 110 -8.20 17.55 4.74
CA LYS A 110 -8.79 16.25 5.07
C LYS A 110 -9.33 16.23 6.50
N GLN A 111 -8.57 16.75 7.48
CA GLN A 111 -8.98 16.79 8.88
C GLN A 111 -10.14 17.76 9.12
N ILE A 112 -10.13 18.94 8.48
CA ILE A 112 -11.25 19.90 8.51
C ILE A 112 -12.55 19.21 8.06
N ARG A 113 -12.53 18.56 6.88
CA ARG A 113 -13.69 17.82 6.36
C ARG A 113 -14.12 16.67 7.25
N THR A 114 -13.17 15.87 7.76
CA THR A 114 -13.48 14.70 8.60
C THR A 114 -14.13 15.10 9.92
N ASN A 115 -13.77 16.26 10.47
CA ASN A 115 -14.36 16.81 11.69
C ASN A 115 -15.60 17.68 11.45
N GLY A 116 -16.08 17.80 10.21
CA GLY A 116 -17.28 18.57 9.88
C GLY A 116 -17.13 20.09 10.01
N LEU A 117 -15.89 20.59 9.97
CA LEU A 117 -15.58 22.02 10.02
C LEU A 117 -15.57 22.62 8.61
N SER A 118 -15.79 23.92 8.51
CA SER A 118 -15.57 24.70 7.29
C SER A 118 -14.13 25.21 7.21
N ASP A 119 -13.65 25.52 6.00
CA ASP A 119 -12.27 25.98 5.77
C ASP A 119 -11.93 27.29 6.50
N ASN A 120 -12.94 28.06 6.93
CA ASN A 120 -12.77 29.31 7.66
C ASN A 120 -12.76 29.12 9.19
N ASP A 121 -13.18 27.96 9.70
CA ASP A 121 -13.27 27.72 11.14
C ASP A 121 -11.89 27.51 11.78
N VAL A 122 -10.92 27.01 11.00
CA VAL A 122 -9.58 26.68 11.48
C VAL A 122 -8.53 27.10 10.47
N SER A 123 -7.58 27.93 10.93
CA SER A 123 -6.36 28.26 10.21
C SER A 123 -5.16 27.99 11.11
N LEU A 124 -4.27 27.12 10.67
CA LEU A 124 -2.97 26.90 11.30
C LEU A 124 -1.92 27.72 10.54
N SER A 125 -1.01 28.40 11.25
CA SER A 125 0.12 29.09 10.62
C SER A 125 1.23 28.08 10.26
N ASP A 126 2.14 28.48 9.37
CA ASP A 126 3.29 27.63 9.00
C ASP A 126 4.21 27.36 10.19
N GLU A 127 4.36 28.34 11.09
CA GLU A 127 5.14 28.22 12.33
C GLU A 127 4.54 27.17 13.28
N VAL A 128 3.21 27.10 13.38
CA VAL A 128 2.54 26.09 14.20
C VAL A 128 2.74 24.70 13.60
N LEU A 129 2.57 24.55 12.28
CA LEU A 129 2.82 23.28 11.61
C LEU A 129 4.27 22.82 11.77
N GLU A 130 5.23 23.73 11.62
CA GLU A 130 6.65 23.43 11.80
C GLU A 130 6.96 23.00 13.24
N LYS A 131 6.35 23.66 14.23
CA LYS A 131 6.46 23.27 15.64
C LYS A 131 5.86 21.88 15.88
N VAL A 132 4.69 21.56 15.32
CA VAL A 132 4.10 20.21 15.42
C VAL A 132 5.03 19.17 14.82
N ILE A 133 5.54 19.42 13.61
CA ILE A 133 6.43 18.49 12.91
C ILE A 133 7.71 18.25 13.72
N THR A 134 8.34 19.30 14.26
CA THR A 134 9.66 19.21 14.91
C THR A 134 9.59 18.82 16.39
N ALA A 135 8.55 19.23 17.11
CA ALA A 135 8.45 19.02 18.56
C ALA A 135 7.48 17.92 18.99
N TYR A 136 6.51 17.55 18.14
CA TYR A 136 5.44 16.60 18.49
C TYR A 136 5.41 15.35 17.62
N THR A 137 6.18 15.29 16.52
CA THR A 137 6.28 14.10 15.67
C THR A 137 7.72 13.60 15.58
N ARG A 138 7.89 12.27 15.61
CA ARG A 138 9.18 11.61 15.36
C ARG A 138 8.97 10.36 14.50
N GLU A 139 8.80 10.59 13.20
CA GLU A 139 8.60 9.55 12.17
C GLU A 139 9.19 10.00 10.83
N SER A 140 9.38 9.08 9.89
CA SER A 140 9.74 9.40 8.49
C SER A 140 8.52 9.81 7.65
N GLY A 141 7.35 9.25 7.97
CA GLY A 141 6.08 9.54 7.32
C GLY A 141 5.33 10.74 7.90
N VAL A 142 4.01 10.74 7.73
CA VAL A 142 3.10 11.82 8.18
C VAL A 142 1.90 11.29 8.98
N ARG A 143 1.96 10.05 9.49
CA ARG A 143 0.82 9.42 10.16
C ARG A 143 0.55 10.02 11.53
N ASN A 144 1.60 10.19 12.33
CA ASN A 144 1.52 10.92 13.60
C ASN A 144 1.24 12.40 13.34
N LEU A 145 1.83 13.00 12.29
CA LEU A 145 1.52 14.38 11.92
C LEU A 145 0.02 14.59 11.64
N GLU A 146 -0.60 13.69 10.86
CA GLU A 146 -2.04 13.72 10.62
C GLU A 146 -2.84 13.58 11.92
N ARG A 147 -2.41 12.69 12.82
CA ARG A 147 -3.05 12.49 14.13
C ARG A 147 -2.98 13.74 15.01
N GLU A 148 -1.81 14.38 15.13
CA GLU A 148 -1.64 15.60 15.93
C GLU A 148 -2.42 16.78 15.35
N ILE A 149 -2.64 16.83 14.03
CA ILE A 149 -3.49 17.85 13.40
C ILE A 149 -4.99 17.60 13.67
N GLY A 150 -5.41 16.34 13.76
CA GLY A 150 -6.80 15.96 13.98
C GLY A 150 -7.21 15.83 15.45
N SER A 151 -6.28 15.97 16.40
CA SER A 151 -6.52 15.89 17.84
C SER A 151 -6.85 17.27 18.41
#